data_AF-A0A9D2AXN4-F1
#
_entry.id   AF-A0A9D2AXN4-F1
#
_cell.length_a   1.000
_cell.length_b   1.000
_cell.length_c   1.000
_cell.angle_alpha   90.00
_cell.angle_beta   90.00
_cell.angle_gamma   90.00
#
_symmetry.space_group_name_H-M   'P 1'
#
loop_
_entity.id
_entity.type
_entity.pdbx_description
1 polymer ?
#
loop_
_entity_poly.entity_id
_entity_poly.type
_entity_poly.pdbx_seq_one_letter_code
_entity_poly.pdbx_strand_id
1 'polypeptide(L)'
;MKIWKVLAAGLALSALASSPAYAGNWVHDRNGWWWQEEDGSYPRSQWKWLDGDGDCLAECYYFDSEGYMVTDAIVGMDYEVNEDGAWVEDGQVQQMIVAYGGSVIGTDDYLINLPESWKGNFYIAQTDDCLRVYFYPPGENAREIFEVHRVGSLEEKRRITAQMENKKELGWCRGHYYISGLPKNASMVGYGPGERETIRLMTADYEKNMGKYFEFQ
;
A
#
# COMPACT_ATOMS: atom_id res chain seq x y z
N MET A 1 35.56 1.41 -55.75
CA MET A 1 36.43 1.38 -54.55
C MET A 1 35.78 0.46 -53.52
N LYS A 2 36.57 -0.46 -52.95
CA LYS A 2 36.17 -1.52 -52.00
C LYS A 2 36.15 -1.01 -50.57
N ILE A 3 35.12 -1.34 -49.79
CA ILE A 3 35.13 -1.39 -48.31
C ILE A 3 33.81 -2.03 -47.84
N TRP A 4 33.68 -2.83 -46.78
CA TRP A 4 34.40 -3.98 -46.21
C TRP A 4 33.38 -4.73 -45.32
N LYS A 5 33.78 -5.91 -44.84
CA LYS A 5 32.96 -6.96 -44.21
C LYS A 5 32.45 -6.63 -42.78
N VAL A 6 31.23 -7.11 -42.53
CA VAL A 6 30.58 -7.63 -41.30
C VAL A 6 31.39 -7.68 -39.98
N LEU A 7 30.75 -7.25 -38.88
CA LEU A 7 30.79 -7.74 -37.48
C LEU A 7 29.58 -7.08 -36.77
N ALA A 8 28.84 -7.61 -35.79
CA ALA A 8 28.55 -8.92 -35.22
C ALA A 8 27.28 -8.68 -34.37
N ALA A 9 26.43 -9.69 -34.23
CA ALA A 9 25.23 -9.64 -33.40
C ALA A 9 25.57 -9.52 -31.89
N GLY A 10 24.73 -8.81 -31.15
CA GLY A 10 24.78 -8.73 -29.69
C GLY A 10 23.80 -7.69 -29.16
N LEU A 11 22.51 -8.03 -29.18
CA LEU A 11 21.46 -7.24 -28.53
C LEU A 11 21.68 -7.24 -27.01
N ALA A 12 21.70 -6.02 -26.47
CA ALA A 12 21.24 -5.58 -25.15
C ALA A 12 21.40 -6.51 -23.93
N LEU A 13 22.15 -6.03 -22.94
CA LEU A 13 21.65 -6.04 -21.56
C LEU A 13 21.82 -4.62 -21.01
N SER A 14 20.95 -3.70 -21.45
CA SER A 14 20.68 -2.50 -20.66
C SER A 14 20.11 -2.99 -19.33
N ALA A 15 20.86 -2.81 -18.25
CA ALA A 15 20.33 -2.88 -16.90
C ALA A 15 19.30 -1.76 -16.74
N LEU A 16 18.07 -2.01 -17.18
CA LEU A 16 16.91 -1.26 -16.73
C LEU A 16 16.52 -1.86 -15.39
N ALA A 17 17.30 -1.54 -14.36
CA ALA A 17 16.77 -1.55 -13.01
C ALA A 17 15.84 -0.31 -12.91
N SER A 18 14.70 -0.38 -13.57
CA SER A 18 13.59 0.54 -13.36
C SER A 18 12.67 -0.07 -12.32
N SER A 19 13.15 -0.15 -11.08
CA SER A 19 12.25 -0.18 -9.94
C SER A 19 11.87 1.27 -9.69
N PRO A 20 10.61 1.70 -9.85
CA PRO A 20 10.17 2.88 -9.14
C PRO A 20 10.04 2.44 -7.68
N ALA A 21 11.14 2.51 -6.94
CA ALA A 21 11.14 2.35 -5.51
C ALA A 21 11.10 3.77 -4.92
N TYR A 22 10.26 3.95 -3.91
CA TYR A 22 10.37 5.05 -2.97
C TYR A 22 11.19 4.52 -1.78
N ALA A 23 12.23 3.71 -2.03
CA ALA A 23 12.89 2.93 -0.98
C ALA A 23 14.11 3.68 -0.47
N GLY A 24 13.86 4.69 0.37
CA GLY A 24 14.90 5.13 1.30
C GLY A 24 15.27 4.01 2.28
N ASN A 25 16.31 4.23 3.09
CA ASN A 25 16.78 3.24 4.05
C ASN A 25 17.09 3.87 5.40
N TRP A 26 16.82 3.12 6.46
CA TRP A 26 17.27 3.46 7.81
C TRP A 26 18.80 3.34 7.89
N VAL A 27 19.43 4.40 8.37
CA VAL A 27 20.87 4.46 8.62
C VAL A 27 21.09 4.81 10.09
N HIS A 28 22.03 4.13 10.74
CA HIS A 28 22.40 4.39 12.12
C HIS A 28 23.87 4.80 12.24
N ASP A 29 24.13 5.83 13.01
CA ASP A 29 25.47 6.21 13.41
C ASP A 29 25.56 6.45 14.93
N ARG A 30 26.61 7.15 15.40
CA ARG A 30 26.82 7.43 16.83
C ARG A 30 25.81 8.41 17.44
N ASN A 31 25.12 9.19 16.61
CA ASN A 31 24.17 10.22 17.02
C ASN A 31 22.73 9.67 17.04
N GLY A 32 22.42 8.70 16.17
CA GLY A 32 21.13 8.01 16.16
C GLY A 32 20.75 7.46 14.78
N TRP A 33 19.48 7.12 14.65
CA TRP A 33 18.86 6.69 13.38
C TRP A 33 18.46 7.90 12.53
N TRP A 34 18.64 7.80 11.22
CA TRP A 34 18.14 8.76 10.23
C TRP A 34 17.70 8.02 8.97
N TRP A 35 16.89 8.69 8.14
CA TRP A 35 16.36 8.11 6.90
C TRP A 35 17.06 8.69 5.68
N GLN A 36 17.68 7.84 4.85
CA GLN A 36 18.28 8.27 3.59
C GLN A 36 17.35 7.95 2.41
N GLU A 37 16.93 8.97 1.67
CA GLU A 37 16.19 8.82 0.42
C GLU A 37 17.09 8.29 -0.71
N GLU A 38 16.51 7.76 -1.78
CA GLU A 38 17.26 7.22 -2.92
C GLU A 38 18.16 8.25 -3.62
N ASP A 39 17.73 9.52 -3.64
CA ASP A 39 18.53 10.62 -4.20
C ASP A 39 19.64 11.11 -3.24
N GLY A 40 19.77 10.46 -2.08
CA GLY A 40 20.74 10.79 -1.03
C GLY A 40 20.29 11.91 -0.10
N SER A 41 19.13 12.53 -0.34
CA SER A 41 18.53 13.50 0.59
C SER A 41 17.97 12.80 1.84
N TYR A 42 17.58 13.58 2.84
CA TYR A 42 17.03 13.07 4.10
C TYR A 42 16.11 14.11 4.75
N PRO A 43 15.09 13.67 5.51
CA PRO A 43 14.16 14.56 6.20
C PRO A 43 14.86 15.34 7.32
N ARG A 44 14.46 16.61 7.51
CA ARG A 44 14.89 17.46 8.64
C ARG A 44 13.75 18.35 9.11
N SER A 45 13.61 18.50 10.43
CA SER A 45 12.58 19.29 11.09
C SER A 45 11.15 18.97 10.61
N GLN A 46 10.86 17.69 10.36
CA GLN A 46 9.58 17.30 9.77
C GLN A 46 9.15 15.89 10.18
N TRP A 47 7.83 15.69 10.18
CA TRP A 47 7.21 14.37 10.23
C TRP A 47 7.30 13.69 8.87
N LYS A 48 7.47 12.37 8.88
CA LYS A 48 7.48 11.56 7.67
C LYS A 48 6.90 10.18 7.95
N TRP A 49 5.96 9.78 7.10
CA TRP A 49 5.47 8.42 7.02
C TRP A 49 6.48 7.56 6.27
N LEU A 50 6.94 6.48 6.90
CA LEU A 50 7.98 5.59 6.39
C LEU A 50 7.57 4.14 6.60
N ASP A 51 7.54 3.37 5.51
CA ASP A 51 7.50 1.91 5.53
C ASP A 51 8.94 1.42 5.36
N GLY A 52 9.65 1.43 6.49
CA GLY A 52 11.08 1.19 6.52
C GLY A 52 11.45 -0.29 6.59
N ASP A 53 10.52 -1.16 6.96
CA ASP A 53 10.68 -2.61 7.01
C ASP A 53 10.02 -3.32 5.82
N GLY A 54 9.24 -2.60 5.01
CA GLY A 54 8.65 -3.10 3.77
C GLY A 54 7.41 -3.96 4.01
N ASP A 55 6.77 -3.87 5.17
CA ASP A 55 5.57 -4.61 5.51
C ASP A 55 4.28 -3.96 4.95
N CYS A 56 4.42 -2.83 4.26
CA CYS A 56 3.37 -1.99 3.69
C CYS A 56 2.56 -1.19 4.72
N LEU A 57 2.99 -1.14 5.98
CA LEU A 57 2.52 -0.22 7.00
C LEU A 57 3.61 0.82 7.22
N ALA A 58 3.31 2.07 6.88
CA ALA A 58 4.19 3.16 7.24
C ALA A 58 3.83 3.65 8.65
N GLU A 59 4.81 3.77 9.52
CA GLU A 59 4.67 4.56 10.75
C GLU A 59 5.11 6.00 10.50
N CYS A 60 4.65 6.91 11.36
CA CYS A 60 5.03 8.31 11.31
C CYS A 60 6.19 8.60 12.28
N TYR A 61 7.29 9.11 11.77
CA TYR A 61 8.49 9.46 12.54
C TYR A 61 8.77 10.95 12.44
N TYR A 62 9.27 11.57 13.52
CA TYR A 62 9.76 12.95 13.48
C TYR A 62 11.28 12.99 13.41
N PHE A 63 11.79 13.79 12.48
CA PHE A 63 13.22 14.05 12.32
C PHE A 63 13.56 15.45 12.82
N ASP A 64 14.59 15.54 13.65
CA ASP A 64 15.08 16.79 14.22
C ASP A 64 15.75 17.71 13.17
N SER A 65 16.30 18.84 13.62
CA SER A 65 16.92 19.82 12.71
C SER A 65 18.18 19.30 12.01
N GLU A 66 18.83 18.30 12.58
CA GLU A 66 20.03 17.66 12.01
C GLU A 66 19.67 16.45 11.14
N GLY A 67 18.43 15.96 11.24
CA GLY A 67 17.89 14.86 10.44
C GLY A 67 17.88 13.52 11.16
N TYR A 68 18.08 13.50 12.48
CA TYR A 68 17.99 12.29 13.29
C TYR A 68 16.57 12.09 13.81
N MET A 69 16.15 10.83 13.87
CA MET A 69 14.86 10.41 14.41
C MET A 69 14.80 10.69 15.91
N VAL A 70 13.70 11.30 16.35
CA VAL A 70 13.41 11.50 17.77
C VAL A 70 12.76 10.23 18.34
N THR A 71 13.15 9.84 19.55
CA THR A 71 12.65 8.65 20.29
C THR A 71 12.30 9.03 21.72
N ASP A 72 11.35 8.31 22.33
CA ASP A 72 10.93 8.43 23.75
C ASP A 72 10.73 9.88 24.20
N ALA A 73 9.93 10.64 23.45
CA ALA A 73 9.81 12.08 23.64
C ALA A 73 8.45 12.64 23.21
N ILE A 74 8.17 13.87 23.67
CA ILE A 74 7.08 14.69 23.17
C ILE A 74 7.65 15.67 22.14
N VAL A 75 7.15 15.58 20.90
CA VAL A 75 7.46 16.47 19.79
C VAL A 75 6.39 17.57 19.73
N GLY A 76 6.81 18.83 19.86
CA GLY A 76 5.86 19.95 19.87
C GLY A 76 5.13 20.08 21.21
N MET A 77 3.80 20.19 21.18
CA MET A 77 2.99 20.37 22.39
C MET A 77 2.33 19.08 22.87
N ASP A 78 2.01 18.16 21.95
CA ASP A 78 1.03 17.10 22.18
C ASP A 78 1.30 15.78 21.42
N TYR A 79 2.34 15.70 20.59
CA TYR A 79 2.64 14.47 19.85
C TYR A 79 3.71 13.65 20.56
N GLU A 80 3.37 12.42 20.95
CA GLU A 80 4.29 11.50 21.64
C GLU A 80 4.90 10.51 20.65
N VAL A 81 6.22 10.29 20.74
CA VAL A 81 6.90 9.21 20.02
C VAL A 81 7.42 8.18 21.01
N ASN A 82 7.24 6.90 20.72
CA ASN A 82 7.65 5.79 21.59
C ASN A 82 9.18 5.54 21.55
N GLU A 83 9.65 4.49 22.22
CA GLU A 83 11.07 4.11 22.26
C GLU A 83 11.66 3.76 20.88
N ASP A 84 10.83 3.31 19.95
CA ASP A 84 11.19 3.04 18.56
C ASP A 84 11.11 4.29 17.66
N GLY A 85 10.64 5.43 18.20
CA GLY A 85 10.52 6.71 17.51
C GLY A 85 9.22 6.88 16.71
N ALA A 86 8.33 5.89 16.76
CA ALA A 86 7.05 5.94 16.08
C ALA A 86 6.05 6.81 16.86
N TRP A 87 5.30 7.64 16.14
CA TRP A 87 4.22 8.43 16.71
C TRP A 87 3.14 7.53 17.31
N VAL A 88 2.71 7.84 18.53
CA VAL A 88 1.62 7.17 19.22
C VAL A 88 0.49 8.13 19.58
N GLU A 89 -0.74 7.60 19.55
CA GLU A 89 -1.91 8.21 20.19
C GLU A 89 -2.53 7.17 21.14
N ASP A 90 -2.82 7.54 22.38
CA ASP A 90 -3.33 6.64 23.42
C ASP A 90 -2.52 5.33 23.58
N GLY A 91 -1.20 5.40 23.35
CA GLY A 91 -0.29 4.26 23.44
C GLY A 91 -0.37 3.28 22.26
N GLN A 92 -1.04 3.63 21.15
CA GLN A 92 -1.08 2.86 19.92
C GLN A 92 -0.26 3.56 18.82
N VAL A 93 0.60 2.79 18.14
CA VAL A 93 1.40 3.30 17.02
C VAL A 93 0.49 3.72 15.88
N GLN A 94 0.71 4.94 15.39
CA GLN A 94 0.00 5.45 14.22
C GLN A 94 0.61 4.87 12.96
N GLN A 95 -0.20 4.10 12.23
CA GLN A 95 0.18 3.44 10.99
C GLN A 95 -0.74 3.88 9.86
N MET A 96 -0.21 3.93 8.64
CA MET A 96 -1.01 4.01 7.43
C MET A 96 -0.50 3.00 6.41
N ILE A 97 -1.40 2.33 5.71
CA ILE A 97 -0.95 1.44 4.64
C ILE A 97 -0.33 2.28 3.52
N VAL A 98 0.89 1.95 3.15
CA VAL A 98 1.53 2.43 1.93
C VAL A 98 1.72 1.25 0.99
N ALA A 99 1.32 1.41 -0.26
CA ALA A 99 1.61 0.40 -1.26
C ALA A 99 3.12 0.43 -1.53
N TYR A 100 3.88 -0.53 -1.00
CA TYR A 100 5.33 -0.59 -1.23
C TYR A 100 5.61 -0.83 -2.71
N GLY A 101 5.89 0.25 -3.45
CA GLY A 101 6.41 0.24 -4.82
C GLY A 101 5.68 -0.67 -5.83
N GLY A 102 4.41 -1.04 -5.62
CA GLY A 102 3.85 -2.18 -6.35
C GLY A 102 2.40 -2.53 -6.07
N SER A 103 2.08 -3.78 -6.41
CA SER A 103 0.77 -4.39 -6.42
C SER A 103 0.42 -5.10 -5.09
N VAL A 104 1.18 -4.86 -4.01
CA VAL A 104 1.00 -5.52 -2.70
C VAL A 104 0.41 -4.55 -1.67
N ILE A 105 -0.49 -5.06 -0.81
CA ILE A 105 -1.13 -4.34 0.31
C ILE A 105 -0.92 -5.18 1.57
N GLY A 106 -0.25 -4.66 2.58
CA GLY A 106 -0.01 -5.36 3.85
C GLY A 106 -0.88 -4.87 4.99
N THR A 107 -1.17 -5.78 5.92
CA THR A 107 -1.81 -5.54 7.21
C THR A 107 -1.23 -6.53 8.21
N ASP A 108 -1.42 -6.28 9.50
CA ASP A 108 -1.09 -7.20 10.60
C ASP A 108 -1.63 -8.64 10.42
N ASP A 109 -2.74 -8.80 9.69
CA ASP A 109 -3.46 -10.06 9.59
C ASP A 109 -3.23 -10.78 8.26
N TYR A 110 -2.95 -10.03 7.19
CA TYR A 110 -2.82 -10.57 5.84
C TYR A 110 -2.06 -9.63 4.88
N LEU A 111 -1.51 -10.23 3.83
CA LEU A 111 -1.04 -9.57 2.62
C LEU A 111 -2.04 -9.77 1.48
N ILE A 112 -2.22 -8.74 0.65
CA ILE A 112 -2.92 -8.80 -0.64
C ILE A 112 -1.90 -8.62 -1.76
N ASN A 113 -1.61 -9.68 -2.50
CA ASN A 113 -0.75 -9.68 -3.67
C ASN A 113 -1.58 -9.50 -4.95
N LEU A 114 -1.78 -8.26 -5.39
CA LEU A 114 -2.46 -7.94 -6.65
C LEU A 114 -1.50 -8.15 -7.85
N PRO A 115 -2.02 -8.19 -9.09
CA PRO A 115 -1.16 -8.30 -10.26
C PRO A 115 -0.40 -6.99 -10.55
N GLU A 116 0.82 -7.11 -11.10
CA GLU A 116 1.64 -5.96 -11.53
C GLU A 116 0.91 -5.00 -12.49
N SER A 117 -0.04 -5.49 -13.30
CA SER A 117 -0.84 -4.62 -14.19
C SER A 117 -1.73 -3.62 -13.44
N TRP A 118 -1.95 -3.81 -12.14
CA TRP A 118 -2.69 -2.88 -11.29
C TRP A 118 -1.81 -1.75 -10.77
N LYS A 119 -0.48 -1.90 -10.82
CA LYS A 119 0.46 -0.91 -10.28
C LYS A 119 0.19 0.48 -10.86
N GLY A 120 0.01 1.46 -9.97
CA GLY A 120 -0.29 2.86 -10.33
C GLY A 120 -1.74 3.14 -10.74
N ASN A 121 -2.61 2.13 -10.78
CA ASN A 121 -4.02 2.26 -11.15
C ASN A 121 -4.98 2.10 -9.96
N PHE A 122 -4.48 2.06 -8.73
CA PHE A 122 -5.32 2.01 -7.54
C PHE A 122 -4.76 2.82 -6.38
N TYR A 123 -5.65 3.11 -5.43
CA TYR A 123 -5.31 3.57 -4.08
C TYR A 123 -6.23 2.86 -3.09
N ILE A 124 -5.94 2.97 -1.80
CA ILE A 124 -6.68 2.26 -0.75
C ILE A 124 -7.18 3.22 0.33
N ALA A 125 -8.21 2.81 1.05
CA ALA A 125 -8.65 3.44 2.29
C ALA A 125 -8.96 2.36 3.33
N GLN A 126 -8.54 2.58 4.57
CA GLN A 126 -8.75 1.63 5.66
C GLN A 126 -9.44 2.28 6.85
N THR A 127 -10.26 1.48 7.51
CA THR A 127 -10.85 1.69 8.83
C THR A 127 -10.62 0.41 9.64
N ASP A 128 -10.82 0.45 10.96
CA ASP A 128 -10.61 -0.70 11.86
C ASP A 128 -11.27 -2.01 11.39
N ASP A 129 -12.42 -1.91 10.73
CA ASP A 129 -13.22 -3.07 10.31
C ASP A 129 -13.19 -3.34 8.80
N CYS A 130 -12.58 -2.45 8.01
CA CYS A 130 -12.71 -2.51 6.55
C CYS A 130 -11.55 -1.85 5.79
N LEU A 131 -11.03 -2.56 4.79
CA LEU A 131 -10.13 -2.06 3.77
C LEU A 131 -10.87 -1.97 2.43
N ARG A 132 -10.73 -0.85 1.72
CA ARG A 132 -11.30 -0.61 0.40
C ARG A 132 -10.20 -0.27 -0.59
N VAL A 133 -10.29 -0.83 -1.79
CA VAL A 133 -9.39 -0.54 -2.91
C VAL A 133 -10.16 0.21 -3.96
N TYR A 134 -9.63 1.33 -4.46
CA TYR A 134 -10.25 2.24 -5.43
C TYR A 134 -9.39 2.39 -6.67
N PHE A 135 -9.99 2.72 -7.81
CA PHE A 135 -9.28 3.01 -9.05
C PHE A 135 -8.62 4.40 -9.06
N TYR A 136 -7.42 4.50 -9.65
CA TYR A 136 -6.64 5.73 -9.86
C TYR A 136 -6.39 5.99 -11.37
N PRO A 137 -6.43 7.25 -11.85
CA PRO A 137 -6.72 8.48 -11.11
C PRO A 137 -8.20 8.54 -10.67
N PRO A 138 -8.51 9.23 -9.56
CA PRO A 138 -9.90 9.39 -9.13
C PRO A 138 -10.66 10.25 -10.15
N GLY A 139 -11.83 9.76 -10.58
CA GLY A 139 -12.80 10.59 -11.29
C GLY A 139 -13.52 11.54 -10.31
N GLU A 140 -14.57 12.24 -10.79
CA GLU A 140 -15.43 13.06 -9.92
C GLU A 140 -16.00 12.28 -8.72
N ASN A 141 -16.12 10.95 -8.86
CA ASN A 141 -16.43 10.04 -7.78
C ASN A 141 -15.44 8.88 -7.81
N ALA A 142 -14.79 8.63 -6.68
CA ALA A 142 -13.93 7.47 -6.49
C ALA A 142 -14.67 6.17 -6.83
N ARG A 143 -14.17 5.40 -7.79
CA ARG A 143 -14.67 4.05 -8.08
C ARG A 143 -13.92 3.03 -7.23
N GLU A 144 -14.57 2.53 -6.19
CA GLU A 144 -14.10 1.35 -5.45
C GLU A 144 -13.99 0.16 -6.40
N ILE A 145 -13.08 -0.78 -6.18
CA ILE A 145 -12.90 -2.01 -6.98
C ILE A 145 -13.35 -3.19 -6.14
N PHE A 146 -12.83 -3.29 -4.91
CA PHE A 146 -13.24 -4.30 -3.93
C PHE A 146 -13.06 -3.80 -2.49
N GLU A 147 -13.73 -4.49 -1.58
CA GLU A 147 -13.65 -4.26 -0.14
C GLU A 147 -13.30 -5.55 0.60
N VAL A 148 -12.58 -5.44 1.71
CA VAL A 148 -12.21 -6.50 2.65
C VAL A 148 -12.73 -6.09 4.01
N HIS A 149 -13.52 -6.95 4.65
CA HIS A 149 -14.15 -6.71 5.94
C HIS A 149 -13.62 -7.71 6.96
N ARG A 150 -13.22 -7.19 8.12
CA ARG A 150 -12.90 -7.95 9.33
C ARG A 150 -14.16 -8.00 10.18
N VAL A 151 -14.65 -9.20 10.48
CA VAL A 151 -15.94 -9.36 11.20
C VAL A 151 -15.81 -10.30 12.39
N GLY A 152 -16.30 -9.85 13.54
CA GLY A 152 -16.20 -10.61 14.80
C GLY A 152 -17.38 -11.55 15.05
N SER A 153 -18.46 -11.43 14.27
CA SER A 153 -19.69 -12.21 14.48
C SER A 153 -20.36 -12.68 13.19
N LEU A 154 -21.14 -13.76 13.29
CA LEU A 154 -21.95 -14.27 12.18
C LEU A 154 -23.09 -13.32 11.79
N GLU A 155 -23.59 -12.52 12.72
CA GLU A 155 -24.63 -11.53 12.45
C GLU A 155 -24.08 -10.38 11.60
N GLU A 156 -22.94 -9.84 12.00
CA GLU A 156 -22.22 -8.81 11.25
C GLU A 156 -21.84 -9.29 9.86
N LYS A 157 -21.28 -10.50 9.78
CA LYS A 157 -20.99 -11.20 8.52
C LYS A 157 -22.21 -11.20 7.59
N ARG A 158 -23.39 -11.57 8.08
CA ARG A 158 -24.63 -11.58 7.27
C ARG A 158 -25.03 -10.18 6.82
N ARG A 159 -24.93 -9.18 7.69
CA ARG A 159 -25.25 -7.78 7.37
C ARG A 159 -24.36 -7.24 6.27
N ILE A 160 -23.04 -7.40 6.40
CA ILE A 160 -22.05 -6.90 5.44
C ILE A 160 -22.20 -7.62 4.10
N THR A 161 -22.22 -8.95 4.11
CA THR A 161 -22.34 -9.75 2.88
C THR A 161 -23.63 -9.51 2.08
N ALA A 162 -24.68 -8.98 2.72
CA ALA A 162 -25.92 -8.57 2.04
C ALA A 162 -25.73 -7.31 1.18
N GLN A 163 -24.69 -6.51 1.42
CA GLN A 163 -24.38 -5.28 0.68
C GLN A 163 -23.34 -5.49 -0.43
N MET A 164 -22.85 -6.72 -0.60
CA MET A 164 -21.76 -7.07 -1.52
C MET A 164 -22.22 -7.95 -2.68
N GLU A 165 -21.56 -7.78 -3.82
CA GLU A 165 -21.62 -8.67 -4.97
C GLU A 165 -20.34 -9.52 -5.06
N ASN A 166 -20.42 -10.70 -5.70
CA ASN A 166 -19.26 -11.58 -5.93
C ASN A 166 -18.39 -11.83 -4.69
N LYS A 167 -19.03 -11.92 -3.52
CA LYS A 167 -18.37 -12.05 -2.21
C LYS A 167 -17.77 -13.42 -1.95
N LYS A 168 -16.73 -13.43 -1.12
CA LYS A 168 -16.04 -14.63 -0.65
C LYS A 168 -15.54 -14.44 0.78
N GLU A 169 -15.68 -15.48 1.58
CA GLU A 169 -14.94 -15.61 2.83
C GLU A 169 -13.51 -16.05 2.52
N LEU A 170 -12.55 -15.24 2.95
CA LEU A 170 -11.13 -15.43 2.67
C LEU A 170 -10.47 -16.33 3.70
N GLY A 171 -10.84 -16.18 4.97
CA GLY A 171 -10.24 -16.93 6.08
C GLY A 171 -10.67 -16.46 7.45
N TRP A 172 -10.04 -17.05 8.46
CA TRP A 172 -10.18 -16.69 9.88
C TRP A 172 -8.79 -16.40 10.45
N CYS A 173 -8.61 -15.20 11.00
CA CYS A 173 -7.36 -14.79 11.63
C CYS A 173 -7.66 -13.99 12.90
N ARG A 174 -6.85 -14.19 13.96
CA ARG A 174 -6.94 -13.48 15.25
C ARG A 174 -8.37 -13.22 15.77
N GLY A 175 -9.25 -14.22 15.69
CA GLY A 175 -10.61 -14.12 16.23
C GLY A 175 -11.66 -13.49 15.29
N HIS A 176 -11.33 -13.23 14.03
CA HIS A 176 -12.20 -12.56 13.08
C HIS A 176 -12.30 -13.33 11.76
N TYR A 177 -13.47 -13.29 11.11
CA TYR A 177 -13.60 -13.71 9.72
C TYR A 177 -13.19 -12.55 8.81
N TYR A 178 -12.53 -12.89 7.71
CA TYR A 178 -12.21 -11.92 6.67
C TYR A 178 -13.05 -12.24 5.43
N ILE A 179 -13.73 -11.23 4.93
CA ILE A 179 -14.69 -11.36 3.83
C ILE A 179 -14.38 -10.29 2.82
N SER A 180 -14.33 -10.66 1.55
CA SER A 180 -14.06 -9.71 0.49
C SER A 180 -15.03 -9.88 -0.67
N GLY A 181 -15.18 -8.84 -1.48
CA GLY A 181 -16.11 -8.83 -2.60
C GLY A 181 -16.24 -7.44 -3.21
N LEU A 182 -17.21 -7.30 -4.10
CA LEU A 182 -17.44 -6.09 -4.85
C LEU A 182 -18.51 -5.22 -4.21
N PRO A 183 -18.33 -3.89 -4.22
CA PRO A 183 -19.35 -2.95 -3.80
C PRO A 183 -20.55 -2.97 -4.75
N LYS A 184 -21.75 -2.92 -4.17
CA LYS A 184 -22.98 -2.69 -4.95
C LYS A 184 -23.01 -1.28 -5.53
N ASN A 185 -23.48 -1.17 -6.77
CA ASN A 185 -23.80 0.11 -7.44
C ASN A 185 -22.63 1.09 -7.59
N ALA A 186 -21.40 0.61 -7.58
CA ALA A 186 -20.26 1.50 -7.63
C ALA A 186 -20.13 2.20 -9.01
N SER A 187 -19.98 3.52 -8.94
CA SER A 187 -20.24 4.45 -10.04
C SER A 187 -19.14 4.45 -11.11
N MET A 188 -19.54 4.63 -12.37
CA MET A 188 -18.62 4.88 -13.50
C MET A 188 -18.71 6.33 -14.02
N VAL A 189 -19.40 7.21 -13.28
CA VAL A 189 -19.53 8.63 -13.62
C VAL A 189 -18.16 9.31 -13.50
N GLY A 190 -17.83 10.19 -14.45
CA GLY A 190 -16.55 10.91 -14.48
C GLY A 190 -15.40 10.17 -15.17
N TYR A 191 -15.54 8.86 -15.44
CA TYR A 191 -14.49 8.07 -16.11
C TYR A 191 -14.66 8.03 -17.62
N GLY A 192 -13.56 8.19 -18.37
CA GLY A 192 -13.48 8.08 -19.82
C GLY A 192 -13.39 6.64 -20.33
N PRO A 193 -13.50 6.39 -21.65
CA PRO A 193 -13.54 5.03 -22.21
C PRO A 193 -12.34 4.14 -21.85
N GLY A 194 -11.13 4.71 -21.84
CA GLY A 194 -9.92 3.96 -21.47
C GLY A 194 -9.91 3.54 -20.00
N GLU A 195 -10.23 4.47 -19.10
CA GLU A 195 -10.33 4.20 -17.65
C GLU A 195 -11.43 3.18 -17.36
N ARG A 196 -12.58 3.29 -18.03
CA ARG A 196 -13.67 2.32 -17.90
C ARG A 196 -13.24 0.91 -18.28
N GLU A 197 -12.44 0.77 -19.34
CA GLU A 197 -11.91 -0.54 -19.74
C GLU A 197 -10.90 -1.06 -18.72
N THR A 198 -10.01 -0.22 -18.20
CA THR A 198 -9.07 -0.60 -17.13
C THR A 198 -9.82 -1.05 -15.88
N ILE A 199 -10.81 -0.29 -15.41
CA ILE A 199 -11.67 -0.64 -14.27
C ILE A 199 -12.37 -1.98 -14.52
N ARG A 200 -12.89 -2.19 -15.73
CA ARG A 200 -13.57 -3.45 -16.10
C ARG A 200 -12.61 -4.63 -16.04
N LEU A 201 -11.40 -4.48 -16.55
CA LEU A 201 -10.37 -5.52 -16.53
C LEU A 201 -9.92 -5.85 -15.11
N MET A 202 -9.65 -4.82 -14.28
CA MET A 202 -9.31 -5.00 -12.87
C MET A 202 -10.44 -5.69 -12.10
N THR A 203 -11.68 -5.21 -12.24
CA THR A 203 -12.85 -5.82 -11.56
C THR A 203 -13.02 -7.29 -11.96
N ALA A 204 -12.95 -7.61 -13.26
CA ALA A 204 -13.11 -8.97 -13.75
C ALA A 204 -11.97 -9.91 -13.31
N ASP A 205 -10.75 -9.39 -13.25
CA ASP A 205 -9.60 -10.14 -12.75
C ASP A 205 -9.74 -10.47 -11.26
N TYR A 206 -10.15 -9.48 -10.46
CA TYR A 206 -10.41 -9.67 -9.05
C TYR A 206 -11.56 -10.63 -8.77
N GLU A 207 -12.70 -10.51 -9.47
CA GLU A 207 -13.81 -11.48 -9.37
C GLU A 207 -13.33 -12.93 -9.56
N LYS A 208 -12.43 -13.14 -10.50
CA LYS A 208 -11.92 -14.46 -10.86
C LYS A 208 -10.87 -14.98 -9.89
N ASN A 209 -10.03 -14.09 -9.34
CA ASN A 209 -8.80 -14.46 -8.65
C ASN A 209 -8.74 -14.04 -7.19
N MET A 210 -9.74 -13.34 -6.63
CA MET A 210 -9.65 -12.72 -5.29
C MET A 210 -9.02 -13.61 -4.23
N GLY A 211 -9.46 -14.86 -4.09
CA GLY A 211 -8.94 -15.74 -3.03
C GLY A 211 -7.49 -16.20 -3.21
N LYS A 212 -6.84 -15.87 -4.33
CA LYS A 212 -5.40 -16.12 -4.56
C LYS A 212 -4.54 -14.91 -4.20
N TYR A 213 -5.14 -13.73 -4.10
CA TYR A 213 -4.40 -12.52 -3.73
C TYR A 213 -4.12 -12.47 -2.24
N PHE A 214 -4.94 -13.12 -1.40
CA PHE A 214 -4.80 -13.04 0.06
C PHE A 214 -3.89 -14.14 0.61
N GLU A 215 -2.95 -13.72 1.45
CA GLU A 215 -2.09 -14.57 2.28
C GLU A 215 -2.22 -14.12 3.73
N PHE A 216 -2.79 -14.96 4.60
CA PHE A 216 -2.93 -14.67 6.03
C PHE A 216 -1.65 -15.02 6.78
N GLN A 217 -1.28 -14.16 7.73
CA GLN A 217 -0.10 -14.34 8.59
C GLN A 217 -0.41 -15.13 9.87
#